data_AF-A0AAV0ZK06-F1
#
_entry.id   AF-A0AAV0ZK06-F1
#
_cell.length_a   1.000
_cell.length_b   1.000
_cell.length_c   1.000
_cell.angle_alpha   90.00
_cell.angle_beta   90.00
_cell.angle_gamma   90.00
#
_symmetry.space_group_name_H-M   'P 1'
#
loop_
_entity.id
_entity.type
_entity.pdbx_description
1 polymer ?
#
loop_
_entity_poly.entity_id
_entity_poly.type
_entity_poly.pdbx_seq_one_letter_code
_entity_poly.pdbx_strand_id
1 'polypeptide(L)'
;MVQKKLQAAIKDSVSENEAFQKVFGKEKHGYVRSMGLGVTPSQINRSTRSTSSSAESEQIKEMQEEINALKEKNSKIDELTQAIIFLTQRDKARTKEIELLMQMQNFSGRQGLESPADGRRSSESSYRIGDNGTSGGTN
;
A
#
# COMPACT_ATOMS: atom_id res chain seq x y z
N MET A 1 9.96 79.95 -35.23
CA MET A 1 10.97 78.92 -35.58
C MET A 1 10.87 77.65 -34.72
N VAL A 2 10.46 77.74 -33.45
CA VAL A 2 10.34 76.61 -32.51
C VAL A 2 9.28 75.58 -32.90
N GLN A 3 8.12 76.02 -33.41
CA GLN A 3 7.03 75.11 -33.83
C GLN A 3 7.42 74.16 -34.99
N LYS A 4 8.23 74.62 -35.94
CA LYS A 4 8.70 73.76 -37.05
C LYS A 4 9.64 72.66 -36.59
N LYS A 5 10.49 72.92 -35.59
CA LYS A 5 11.39 71.91 -35.02
C LYS A 5 10.64 70.86 -34.20
N LEU A 6 9.60 71.28 -33.47
CA LEU A 6 8.75 70.37 -32.70
C LEU A 6 7.97 69.41 -33.60
N GLN A 7 7.42 69.88 -34.72
CA GLN A 7 6.71 69.04 -35.68
C GLN A 7 7.64 68.05 -36.40
N ALA A 8 8.90 68.41 -36.65
CA ALA A 8 9.89 67.50 -37.23
C ALA A 8 10.27 66.37 -36.25
N ALA A 9 10.49 66.69 -34.97
CA ALA A 9 10.83 65.70 -33.95
C ALA A 9 9.70 64.69 -33.67
N ILE A 10 8.43 65.11 -33.76
CA ILE A 10 7.25 64.23 -33.63
C ILE A 10 7.08 63.34 -34.87
N LYS A 11 7.55 63.80 -36.03
CA LYS A 11 7.48 63.02 -37.28
C LYS A 11 8.54 61.91 -37.34
N ASP A 12 9.67 62.10 -36.65
CA ASP A 12 10.77 61.14 -36.57
C ASP A 12 10.63 60.16 -35.38
N SER A 13 9.62 60.31 -34.52
CA SER A 13 9.29 59.28 -33.54
C SER A 13 8.61 58.11 -34.24
N VAL A 14 9.42 57.13 -34.66
CA VAL A 14 8.97 55.78 -34.99
C VAL A 14 8.04 55.34 -33.86
N SER A 15 6.75 55.21 -34.15
CA SER A 15 5.79 54.83 -33.12
C SER A 15 6.22 53.48 -32.52
N GLU A 16 6.19 53.33 -31.19
CA GLU A 16 6.55 52.07 -30.53
C GLU A 16 5.81 50.86 -31.13
N ASN A 17 4.62 51.10 -31.66
CA ASN A 17 3.78 50.15 -32.37
C ASN A 17 4.42 49.60 -33.66
N GLU A 18 5.22 50.40 -34.36
CA GLU A 18 5.97 50.00 -35.56
C GLU A 18 7.17 49.11 -35.20
N ALA A 19 7.86 49.40 -34.09
CA ALA A 19 8.92 48.54 -33.57
C ALA A 19 8.38 47.17 -33.15
N PHE A 20 7.22 47.15 -32.49
CA PHE A 20 6.56 45.91 -32.07
C PHE A 20 6.12 45.06 -33.27
N GLN A 21 5.50 45.67 -34.29
CA GLN A 21 5.15 44.97 -35.54
C GLN A 21 6.36 44.45 -36.31
N LYS A 22 7.51 45.15 -36.26
CA LYS A 22 8.74 44.68 -36.92
C LYS A 22 9.28 43.39 -36.29
N VAL A 23 9.15 43.25 -34.97
CA VAL A 23 9.66 42.07 -34.23
C VAL A 23 8.66 40.91 -34.24
N PHE A 24 7.38 41.19 -33.95
CA PHE A 24 6.35 40.17 -33.78
C PHE A 24 5.47 39.95 -35.03
N GLY A 25 5.61 40.78 -36.06
CA GLY A 25 4.74 40.80 -37.22
C GLY A 25 3.41 41.53 -36.96
N LYS A 26 2.58 41.65 -38.01
CA LYS A 26 1.20 42.14 -37.84
C LYS A 26 0.44 41.19 -36.93
N GLU A 27 -0.12 41.71 -35.84
CA GLU A 27 -0.98 40.96 -34.92
C GLU A 27 -2.08 40.25 -35.70
N LYS A 28 -2.01 38.92 -35.75
CA LYS A 28 -3.08 38.12 -36.33
C LYS A 28 -4.18 38.04 -35.28
N HIS A 29 -5.38 38.49 -35.64
CA HIS A 29 -6.56 38.37 -34.79
C HIS A 29 -6.86 36.86 -34.73
N GLY A 30 -6.34 36.20 -33.70
CA GLY A 30 -6.07 34.78 -33.75
C GLY A 30 -6.41 34.12 -32.43
N TYR A 31 -7.57 33.48 -32.43
CA TYR A 31 -8.00 32.37 -31.57
C TYR A 31 -7.10 32.05 -30.36
N VAL A 32 -7.63 32.35 -29.18
CA VAL A 32 -7.15 31.79 -27.92
C VAL A 32 -7.33 30.26 -27.99
N ARG A 33 -6.23 29.53 -28.11
CA ARG A 33 -6.20 28.08 -27.86
C ARG A 33 -6.01 27.87 -26.36
N SER A 34 -7.07 27.44 -25.68
CA SER A 34 -6.92 26.89 -24.34
C SER A 34 -6.07 25.61 -24.42
N MET A 35 -5.02 25.53 -23.62
CA MET A 35 -4.33 24.28 -23.36
C MET A 35 -5.13 23.56 -22.27
N GLY A 36 -6.12 22.75 -22.65
CA GLY A 36 -6.95 22.02 -21.71
C GLY A 36 -8.03 21.19 -22.41
N LEU A 37 -8.62 20.24 -21.69
CA LEU A 37 -9.73 19.39 -22.17
C LEU A 37 -11.08 20.13 -22.21
N GLY A 38 -11.09 21.43 -21.96
CA GLY A 38 -12.29 22.25 -21.99
C GLY A 38 -12.78 22.51 -23.42
N VAL A 39 -14.03 22.94 -23.54
CA VAL A 39 -14.62 23.28 -24.84
C VAL A 39 -13.81 24.37 -25.53
N THR A 40 -13.37 24.10 -26.75
CA THR A 40 -12.68 25.08 -27.58
C THR A 40 -13.70 26.09 -28.12
N PRO A 41 -13.33 27.36 -28.35
CA PRO A 41 -14.24 28.34 -28.93
C PRO A 41 -14.92 27.88 -30.24
N SER A 42 -14.23 27.05 -31.03
CA SER A 42 -14.76 26.41 -32.25
C SER A 42 -15.88 25.40 -32.01
N GLN A 43 -15.95 24.80 -30.82
CA GLN A 43 -17.03 23.88 -30.42
C GLN A 43 -18.27 24.65 -29.95
N ILE A 44 -18.10 25.85 -29.38
CA ILE A 44 -19.21 26.69 -28.90
C ILE A 44 -20.08 27.18 -30.07
N ASN A 45 -19.46 27.53 -31.21
CA ASN A 45 -20.18 28.02 -32.39
C ASN A 45 -20.72 26.92 -33.33
N ARG A 46 -20.34 25.66 -33.12
CA ARG A 46 -20.89 24.51 -33.86
C ARG A 46 -21.95 23.80 -33.03
N SER A 47 -23.10 24.45 -32.89
CA SER A 47 -24.30 23.74 -32.48
C SER A 47 -24.69 22.79 -33.63
N THR A 48 -24.37 21.50 -33.48
CA THR A 48 -25.03 20.30 -34.06
C THR A 48 -24.03 19.15 -34.19
N ARG A 49 -23.97 18.30 -33.16
CA ARG A 49 -24.18 16.84 -33.28
C ARG A 49 -23.86 16.18 -31.96
N SER A 50 -24.92 15.85 -31.25
CA SER A 50 -24.99 14.97 -30.09
C SER A 50 -24.57 13.54 -30.49
N THR A 51 -23.28 13.31 -30.68
CA THR A 51 -22.72 11.95 -30.82
C THR A 51 -21.89 11.53 -29.61
N SER A 52 -21.65 12.41 -28.63
CA SER A 52 -20.90 12.09 -27.42
C SER A 52 -21.78 11.58 -26.26
N SER A 53 -23.08 11.88 -26.24
CA SER A 53 -23.95 11.52 -25.11
C SER A 53 -24.09 10.02 -24.88
N SER A 54 -24.06 9.21 -25.95
CA SER A 54 -24.17 7.75 -25.83
C SER A 54 -22.90 7.14 -25.22
N ALA A 55 -21.73 7.53 -25.72
CA ALA A 55 -20.45 7.04 -25.22
C ALA A 55 -20.19 7.51 -23.78
N GLU A 56 -20.53 8.76 -23.47
CA GLU A 56 -20.46 9.28 -22.10
C GLU A 56 -21.43 8.51 -21.16
N SER A 57 -22.64 8.18 -21.62
CA SER A 57 -23.60 7.43 -20.81
C SER A 57 -23.18 5.99 -20.52
N GLU A 58 -22.52 5.32 -21.48
CA GLU A 58 -21.98 3.97 -21.30
C GLU A 58 -20.81 3.96 -20.34
N GLN A 59 -19.89 4.92 -20.45
CA GLN A 59 -18.77 5.08 -19.52
C GLN A 59 -19.25 5.37 -18.09
N ILE A 60 -20.28 6.20 -17.93
CA ILE A 60 -20.88 6.45 -16.61
C ILE A 60 -21.47 5.17 -16.01
N LYS A 61 -22.12 4.34 -16.83
CA LYS A 61 -22.70 3.07 -16.37
C LYS A 61 -21.61 2.08 -15.94
N GLU A 62 -20.55 1.94 -16.74
CA GLU A 62 -19.40 1.09 -16.41
C GLU A 62 -18.72 1.52 -15.11
N MET A 63 -18.46 2.82 -14.95
CA MET A 63 -17.92 3.37 -13.70
C MET A 63 -18.84 3.10 -12.51
N GLN A 64 -20.16 3.17 -12.69
CA GLN A 64 -21.11 2.91 -11.62
C GLN A 64 -21.13 1.44 -11.19
N GLU A 65 -20.99 0.51 -12.14
CA GLU A 65 -20.84 -0.92 -11.88
C GLU A 65 -19.53 -1.21 -11.13
N GLU A 66 -18.42 -0.59 -11.54
CA GLU A 66 -17.14 -0.74 -10.85
C GLU A 66 -17.19 -0.19 -9.41
N ILE A 67 -17.81 0.98 -9.19
CA ILE A 67 -18.02 1.54 -7.86
C ILE A 67 -18.80 0.58 -6.97
N ASN A 68 -19.84 -0.07 -7.51
CA ASN A 68 -20.65 -1.03 -6.75
C ASN A 68 -19.84 -2.29 -6.40
N ALA A 69 -19.05 -2.81 -7.35
CA ALA A 69 -18.18 -3.96 -7.11
C ALA A 69 -17.09 -3.64 -6.07
N LEU A 70 -16.52 -2.43 -6.09
CA LEU A 70 -15.56 -1.98 -5.09
C LEU A 70 -16.20 -1.85 -3.70
N LYS A 71 -17.43 -1.33 -3.60
CA LYS A 71 -18.17 -1.27 -2.34
C LYS A 71 -18.41 -2.66 -1.74
N GLU A 72 -18.78 -3.64 -2.57
CA GLU A 72 -18.98 -5.01 -2.10
C GLU A 72 -17.68 -5.63 -1.58
N LYS A 73 -16.56 -5.44 -2.29
CA LYS A 73 -15.23 -5.90 -1.85
C LYS A 73 -14.83 -5.24 -0.52
N ASN A 74 -15.07 -3.94 -0.37
CA ASN A 74 -14.79 -3.24 0.89
C ASN A 74 -15.62 -3.80 2.06
N SER A 75 -16.90 -4.10 1.85
CA SER A 75 -17.73 -4.75 2.87
C SER A 75 -17.14 -6.09 3.34
N LYS A 76 -16.64 -6.92 2.40
CA LYS A 76 -15.98 -8.18 2.72
C LYS A 76 -14.66 -7.98 3.47
N ILE A 77 -13.90 -6.93 3.13
CA ILE A 77 -12.67 -6.57 3.86
C ILE A 77 -13.00 -6.19 5.30
N ASP A 78 -14.08 -5.44 5.55
CA ASP A 78 -14.50 -5.06 6.89
C ASP A 78 -14.89 -6.30 7.73
N GLU A 79 -15.63 -7.23 7.14
CA GLU A 79 -15.98 -8.51 7.78
C GLU A 79 -14.73 -9.34 8.13
N LEU A 80 -13.81 -9.49 7.18
CA LEU A 80 -12.56 -10.23 7.40
C LEU A 80 -11.69 -9.55 8.47
N THR A 81 -11.66 -8.22 8.50
CA THR A 81 -10.94 -7.45 9.51
C THR A 81 -11.51 -7.73 10.90
N GLN A 82 -12.83 -7.75 11.05
CA GLN A 82 -13.50 -8.10 12.32
C GLN A 82 -13.17 -9.54 12.75
N ALA A 83 -13.19 -10.49 11.81
CA ALA A 83 -12.85 -11.89 12.09
C ALA A 83 -11.39 -12.04 12.57
N ILE A 84 -10.44 -11.34 11.95
CA ILE A 84 -9.04 -11.33 12.36
C ILE A 84 -8.88 -10.75 13.77
N ILE A 85 -9.56 -9.65 14.08
CA ILE A 85 -9.53 -9.03 15.41
C ILE A 85 -10.02 -10.04 16.45
N PHE A 86 -11.12 -10.73 16.18
CA PHE A 86 -11.68 -11.74 17.08
C PHE A 86 -10.70 -12.90 17.31
N LEU A 87 -10.16 -13.49 16.24
CA LEU A 87 -9.21 -14.60 16.35
C LEU A 87 -7.94 -14.19 17.09
N THR A 88 -7.43 -12.98 16.83
CA THR A 88 -6.25 -12.43 17.52
C THR A 88 -6.50 -12.28 19.02
N GLN A 89 -7.68 -11.83 19.43
CA GLN A 89 -8.04 -11.73 20.85
C GLN A 89 -8.15 -13.11 21.50
N ARG A 90 -8.77 -14.07 20.82
CA ARG A 90 -8.89 -15.45 21.29
C ARG A 90 -7.52 -16.11 21.47
N ASP A 91 -6.61 -15.90 20.53
CA ASP A 91 -5.26 -16.44 20.60
C ASP A 91 -4.48 -15.82 21.76
N LYS A 92 -4.57 -14.51 21.95
CA LYS A 92 -3.99 -13.84 23.14
C LYS A 92 -4.53 -14.42 24.45
N ALA A 93 -5.82 -14.74 24.53
CA ALA A 93 -6.41 -15.36 25.71
C ALA A 93 -5.86 -16.78 25.94
N ARG A 94 -5.78 -17.60 24.88
CA ARG A 94 -5.22 -18.96 24.97
C ARG A 94 -3.74 -18.96 25.34
N THR A 95 -2.94 -18.03 24.83
CA THR A 95 -1.53 -17.91 25.21
C THR A 95 -1.37 -17.62 26.70
N LYS A 96 -2.20 -16.72 27.26
CA LYS A 96 -2.19 -16.43 28.71
C LYS A 96 -2.58 -17.65 29.55
N GLU A 97 -3.56 -18.42 29.10
CA GLU A 97 -3.97 -19.66 29.77
C GLU A 97 -2.85 -20.69 29.78
N ILE A 98 -2.18 -20.89 28.64
CA ILE A 98 -1.02 -21.80 28.55
C ILE A 98 0.12 -21.34 29.46
N GLU A 99 0.41 -20.04 29.50
CA GLU A 99 1.43 -19.48 30.38
C GLU A 99 1.11 -19.74 31.86
N LEU A 100 -0.14 -19.55 32.26
CA LEU A 100 -0.60 -19.83 33.63
C LEU A 100 -0.44 -21.31 33.98
N LEU A 101 -0.85 -22.22 33.08
CA LEU A 101 -0.70 -23.66 33.29
C LEU A 101 0.78 -24.07 33.42
N MET A 102 1.66 -23.47 32.61
CA MET A 102 3.11 -23.72 32.69
C MET A 102 3.70 -23.23 34.02
N GLN A 103 3.27 -22.07 34.53
CA GLN A 103 3.69 -21.57 35.84
C GLN A 103 3.24 -22.51 36.97
N MET A 104 2.02 -23.03 36.91
CA MET A 104 1.51 -23.97 37.92
C MET A 104 2.27 -25.30 37.93
N GLN A 105 2.60 -25.86 36.76
CA GLN A 105 3.42 -27.08 36.68
C GLN A 105 4.81 -26.88 37.28
N ASN A 106 5.47 -25.76 36.96
CA ASN A 106 6.79 -25.43 37.51
C ASN A 106 6.78 -25.27 39.05
N PHE A 107 5.67 -24.79 39.62
CA PHE A 107 5.51 -24.71 41.08
C PHE A 107 5.31 -26.08 41.73
N SER A 108 4.50 -26.96 41.11
CA SER A 108 4.27 -28.32 41.61
C SER A 108 5.50 -29.25 41.52
N GLY A 109 6.39 -29.04 40.54
CA GLY A 109 7.62 -29.83 40.39
C GLY A 109 8.73 -29.53 41.41
N ARG A 110 8.64 -28.40 42.15
CA ARG A 110 9.63 -28.03 43.17
C ARG A 110 9.34 -28.53 44.58
N GLN A 111 8.12 -28.98 44.87
CA GLN A 111 7.74 -29.42 46.23
C GLN A 111 8.02 -30.92 46.48
N GLY A 112 8.61 -31.65 45.52
CA GLY A 112 8.67 -33.11 45.54
C GLY A 112 10.04 -33.76 45.80
N LEU A 113 11.11 -33.02 46.10
CA LEU A 113 12.45 -33.61 46.24
C LEU A 113 13.28 -32.98 47.35
N GLU A 114 12.83 -33.07 48.59
CA GLU A 114 13.75 -33.14 49.74
C GLU A 114 13.29 -34.28 50.65
N SER A 115 13.75 -35.49 50.37
CA SER A 115 13.67 -36.62 51.31
C SER A 115 15.11 -37.02 51.67
N PRO A 116 15.46 -37.19 52.96
CA PRO A 116 16.84 -37.31 53.42
C PRO A 116 17.52 -38.55 52.83
N ALA A 117 18.79 -38.43 52.45
CA ALA A 117 19.60 -39.52 51.94
C ALA A 117 19.74 -40.62 53.01
N ASP A 118 18.94 -41.67 52.91
CA ASP A 118 19.07 -42.85 53.77
C ASP A 118 20.20 -43.74 53.27
N GLY A 119 21.27 -43.81 54.07
CA GLY A 119 22.48 -44.57 53.82
C GLY A 119 22.25 -46.09 53.87
N ARG A 120 21.81 -46.67 52.76
CA ARG A 120 21.73 -48.13 52.59
C ARG A 120 22.98 -48.67 51.88
N ARG A 121 23.91 -49.07 52.73
CA ARG A 121 25.15 -49.83 52.46
C ARG A 121 24.83 -51.33 52.33
N SER A 122 25.54 -52.02 51.41
CA SER A 122 25.68 -53.49 51.26
C SER A 122 24.45 -54.27 50.74
N SER A 123 24.55 -55.19 49.77
CA SER A 123 25.61 -56.18 49.54
C SER A 123 25.77 -56.60 48.07
N GLU A 124 27.01 -56.79 47.62
CA GLU A 124 27.38 -57.50 46.39
C GLU A 124 27.04 -58.99 46.51
N SER A 125 26.26 -59.51 45.57
CA SER A 125 25.96 -60.94 45.42
C SER A 125 26.91 -61.54 44.38
N SER A 126 27.83 -62.38 44.84
CA SER A 126 28.84 -63.05 44.03
C SER A 126 28.30 -64.37 43.47
N TYR A 127 28.02 -64.42 42.16
CA TYR A 127 27.98 -65.68 41.42
C TYR A 127 28.94 -65.60 40.24
N ARG A 128 30.06 -66.32 40.37
CA ARG A 128 30.99 -66.56 39.26
C ARG A 128 30.37 -67.60 38.33
N ILE A 129 30.09 -67.22 37.09
CA ILE A 129 29.81 -68.18 36.03
C ILE A 129 31.16 -68.76 35.58
N GLY A 130 31.28 -70.07 35.76
CA GLY A 130 32.42 -70.86 35.32
C GLY A 130 32.58 -70.84 33.81
N ASP A 131 33.82 -70.62 33.43
CA ASP A 131 34.44 -70.87 32.14
C ASP A 131 34.07 -72.24 31.56
N ASN A 132 33.68 -72.25 30.28
CA ASN A 132 33.99 -73.33 29.36
C ASN A 132 34.06 -72.74 27.95
N GLY A 133 35.26 -72.33 27.54
CA GLY A 133 35.57 -72.06 26.14
C GLY A 133 35.37 -73.29 25.25
N THR A 134 35.20 -73.07 23.94
CA THR A 134 35.81 -73.84 22.82
C THR A 134 35.40 -73.22 21.45
N SER A 135 36.37 -72.50 20.86
CA SER A 135 36.83 -72.44 19.45
C SER A 135 35.91 -72.24 18.22
N GLY A 136 36.43 -71.38 17.31
CA GLY A 136 36.26 -71.41 15.83
C GLY A 136 35.62 -70.12 15.30
N GLY A 137 36.27 -69.19 14.58
CA GLY A 137 37.06 -69.35 13.35
C GLY A 137 36.11 -69.77 12.22
N THR A 138 35.83 -69.04 11.14
CA THR A 138 36.62 -68.12 10.31
C THR A 138 35.70 -67.33 9.35
N ASN A 139 36.22 -66.19 8.86
CA ASN A 139 36.02 -65.50 7.57
C ASN A 139 34.71 -65.66 6.78
#